data_AF-A0A426Z465-F1
#
_entry.id   AF-A0A426Z465-F1
#
_cell.length_a   1.000
_cell.length_b   1.000
_cell.length_c   1.000
_cell.angle_alpha   90.00
_cell.angle_beta   90.00
_cell.angle_gamma   90.00
#
_symmetry.space_group_name_H-M   'P 1'
#
loop_
_entity.id
_entity.type
_entity.pdbx_description
1 polymer ?
#
loop_
_entity_poly.entity_id
_entity_poly.type
_entity_poly.pdbx_seq_one_letter_code
_entity_poly.pdbx_strand_id
1 'polypeptide(L)'
;MLIYVIIQSLEESAESLRDRCLKFYKGCHKYTEGLGEAYDGDIAFASSLETFGGGHNDPISVAFGGPVMTKFTIALREIGTYKEVLRSQVEHILNDRLLQFVEIDLHEVKDTHKHFDKASLLYDQVCIWDCHIVYWYCILSKYSFFMLIIILSQNKLCYRTVLYI
;
A
#
# COMPACT_ATOMS: atom_id res chain seq x y z
N MET A 1 12.91 7.52 -19.67
CA MET A 1 12.95 8.52 -18.59
C MET A 1 11.56 8.95 -18.10
N LEU A 2 10.63 9.38 -18.97
CA LEU A 2 9.31 9.86 -18.55
C LEU A 2 8.44 8.78 -17.86
N ILE A 3 8.50 7.53 -18.33
CA ILE A 3 7.82 6.37 -17.71
C ILE A 3 8.37 6.10 -16.30
N TYR A 4 9.69 6.17 -16.11
CA TYR A 4 10.34 5.92 -14.82
C TYR A 4 9.90 6.93 -13.76
N VAL A 5 9.82 8.22 -14.13
CA VAL A 5 9.34 9.28 -13.23
C VAL A 5 7.87 9.08 -12.83
N ILE A 6 7.03 8.64 -13.75
CA ILE A 6 5.61 8.35 -13.46
C ILE A 6 5.48 7.17 -12.49
N ILE A 7 6.25 6.10 -12.71
CA ILE A 7 6.25 4.90 -11.85
C ILE A 7 6.70 5.27 -10.43
N GLN A 8 7.81 6.00 -10.30
CA GLN A 8 8.31 6.42 -9.00
C GLN A 8 7.31 7.33 -8.25
N SER A 9 6.67 8.26 -8.95
CA SER A 9 5.63 9.12 -8.35
C SER A 9 4.39 8.33 -7.89
N LEU A 10 3.99 7.31 -8.64
CA LEU A 10 2.90 6.41 -8.27
C LEU A 10 3.27 5.56 -7.05
N GLU A 11 4.51 5.09 -6.96
CA GLU A 11 5.00 4.31 -5.82
C GLU A 11 5.03 5.15 -4.54
N GLU A 12 5.54 6.38 -4.60
CA GLU A 12 5.53 7.31 -3.47
C GLU A 12 4.09 7.62 -3.01
N SER A 13 3.16 7.77 -3.95
CA SER A 13 1.74 7.98 -3.66
C SER A 13 1.10 6.75 -3.02
N ALA A 14 1.44 5.55 -3.47
CA ALA A 14 0.95 4.28 -2.93
C ALA A 14 1.44 4.04 -1.50
N GLU A 15 2.72 4.26 -1.22
CA GLU A 15 3.27 4.11 0.15
C GLU A 15 2.65 5.15 1.10
N SER A 16 2.51 6.40 0.65
CA SER A 16 1.82 7.46 1.42
C SER A 16 0.37 7.09 1.75
N LEU A 17 -0.36 6.52 0.77
CA LEU A 17 -1.72 6.06 0.98
C LEU A 17 -1.78 4.90 1.98
N ARG A 18 -0.89 3.92 1.87
CA ARG A 18 -0.76 2.80 2.79
C ARG A 18 -0.55 3.25 4.23
N ASP A 19 0.38 4.20 4.43
CA ASP A 19 0.67 4.78 5.74
C ASP A 19 -0.55 5.47 6.37
N ARG A 20 -1.31 6.21 5.56
CA ARG A 20 -2.56 6.87 5.98
C ARG A 20 -3.63 5.86 6.34
N CYS A 21 -3.80 4.81 5.54
CA CYS A 21 -4.72 3.71 5.81
C CYS A 21 -4.40 3.02 7.14
N LEU A 22 -3.13 2.70 7.40
CA LEU A 22 -2.71 2.08 8.66
C LEU A 22 -2.94 2.99 9.88
N LYS A 23 -2.66 4.29 9.77
CA LYS A 23 -2.94 5.25 10.85
C LYS A 23 -4.43 5.34 11.15
N PHE A 24 -5.25 5.37 10.09
CA PHE A 24 -6.69 5.43 10.22
C PHE A 24 -7.27 4.14 10.82
N TYR A 25 -6.82 2.97 10.39
CA TYR A 25 -7.14 1.67 10.99
C TYR A 25 -6.88 1.66 12.51
N LYS A 26 -5.68 2.09 12.94
CA LYS A 26 -5.33 2.20 14.36
C LYS A 26 -6.25 3.16 15.11
N GLY A 27 -6.65 4.25 14.47
CA GLY A 27 -7.61 5.21 15.01
C GLY A 27 -9.01 4.60 15.19
N CYS A 28 -9.51 3.89 14.18
CA CYS A 28 -10.77 3.16 14.25
C CYS A 28 -10.76 2.11 15.37
N HIS A 29 -9.67 1.36 15.50
CA HIS A 29 -9.54 0.37 16.57
C HIS A 29 -9.62 0.98 17.98
N LYS A 30 -8.90 2.09 18.21
CA LYS A 30 -9.02 2.83 19.49
C LYS A 30 -10.41 3.39 19.71
N TYR A 31 -11.07 3.84 18.65
CA TYR A 31 -12.44 4.33 18.73
C TYR A 31 -13.43 3.21 19.10
N THR A 32 -13.28 2.02 18.55
CA THR A 32 -14.13 0.85 18.89
C THR A 32 -13.87 0.36 20.31
N GLU A 33 -12.63 0.40 20.79
CA GLU A 33 -12.31 0.14 22.20
C GLU A 33 -13.02 1.15 23.12
N GLY A 34 -12.90 2.45 22.82
CA GLY A 34 -13.56 3.50 23.59
C GLY A 34 -15.10 3.41 23.58
N LEU A 35 -15.69 2.98 22.46
CA LEU A 35 -17.14 2.69 22.39
C LEU A 35 -17.53 1.53 23.31
N GLY A 36 -16.72 0.47 23.37
CA GLY A 36 -16.94 -0.68 24.25
C GLY A 36 -16.87 -0.28 25.73
N GLU A 37 -15.83 0.45 26.13
CA GLU A 37 -15.69 0.97 27.50
C GLU A 37 -16.88 1.88 27.88
N ALA A 38 -17.31 2.75 26.96
CA ALA A 38 -18.44 3.65 27.19
C ALA A 38 -19.79 2.90 27.23
N TYR A 39 -19.94 1.80 26.49
CA TYR A 39 -21.09 0.90 26.57
C TYR A 39 -21.14 0.23 27.95
N ASP A 40 -20.06 -0.42 28.37
CA ASP A 40 -19.98 -1.10 29.66
C ASP A 40 -20.24 -0.14 30.82
N GLY A 41 -19.71 1.09 30.72
CA GLY A 41 -19.97 2.17 31.67
C GLY A 41 -21.45 2.56 31.77
N ASP A 42 -22.13 2.73 30.63
CA ASP A 42 -23.56 3.06 30.61
C ASP A 42 -24.40 1.92 31.21
N ILE A 43 -24.08 0.66 30.90
CA ILE A 43 -24.80 -0.52 31.43
C ILE A 43 -24.59 -0.64 32.94
N ALA A 44 -23.36 -0.46 33.42
CA ALA A 44 -23.04 -0.50 34.85
C ALA A 44 -23.74 0.64 35.61
N PHE A 45 -23.74 1.85 35.05
CA PHE A 45 -24.44 2.98 35.63
C PHE A 45 -25.95 2.79 35.65
N ALA A 46 -26.55 2.32 34.54
CA ALA A 46 -27.98 2.02 34.45
C ALA A 46 -28.42 0.97 35.49
N SER A 47 -27.59 -0.06 35.71
CA SER A 47 -27.84 -1.11 36.71
C SER A 47 -27.71 -0.59 38.14
N SER A 48 -26.74 0.29 38.39
CA SER A 48 -26.60 0.98 39.68
C SER A 48 -27.79 1.90 39.96
N LEU A 49 -28.27 2.60 38.93
CA LEU A 49 -29.43 3.50 39.02
C LEU A 49 -30.73 2.73 39.26
N GLU A 50 -30.89 1.56 38.62
CA GLU A 50 -32.02 0.65 38.86
C GLU A 50 -32.02 0.12 40.30
N THR A 51 -30.84 -0.22 40.82
CA THR A 51 -30.67 -0.64 42.23
C THR A 51 -30.97 0.52 43.19
N PHE A 52 -30.50 1.72 42.87
CA PHE A 52 -30.70 2.95 43.65
C PHE A 52 -32.16 3.38 43.71
N GLY A 53 -32.91 3.26 42.60
CA GLY A 53 -34.33 3.62 42.52
C GLY A 53 -35.25 2.80 43.44
N GLY A 54 -34.68 1.83 44.17
CA GLY A 54 -35.39 0.93 45.05
C GLY A 54 -36.06 -0.15 44.22
N GLY A 55 -35.53 -1.37 44.29
CA GLY A 55 -36.31 -2.56 43.91
C GLY A 55 -37.65 -2.59 44.66
N HIS A 56 -38.54 -3.52 44.29
CA HIS A 56 -39.96 -3.64 44.70
C HIS A 56 -40.29 -3.67 46.21
N ASN A 57 -39.34 -3.40 47.10
CA ASN A 57 -39.36 -3.63 48.54
C ASN A 57 -39.44 -2.36 49.41
N ASP A 58 -39.35 -1.13 48.86
CA ASP A 58 -39.60 0.12 49.60
C ASP A 58 -40.69 0.99 48.92
N PRO A 59 -41.92 1.03 49.48
CA PRO A 59 -43.05 1.78 48.91
C PRO A 59 -42.82 3.30 48.79
N ILE A 60 -41.93 3.88 49.61
CA ILE A 60 -41.72 5.34 49.65
C ILE A 60 -40.76 5.76 48.53
N SER A 61 -39.64 5.06 48.34
CA SER A 61 -38.71 5.27 47.23
C SER A 61 -39.35 5.05 45.86
N VAL A 62 -40.21 4.02 45.74
CA VAL A 62 -40.97 3.75 44.51
C VAL A 62 -41.95 4.88 44.20
N ALA A 63 -42.59 5.48 45.21
CA ALA A 63 -43.53 6.58 45.02
C ALA A 63 -42.86 7.91 44.66
N PHE A 64 -41.65 8.18 45.18
CA PHE A 64 -40.90 9.42 44.97
C PHE A 64 -39.52 9.17 44.34
N GLY A 65 -39.50 8.74 43.07
CA GLY A 65 -38.27 8.70 42.27
C GLY A 65 -38.16 7.49 41.35
N GLY A 66 -38.71 6.33 41.75
CA GLY A 66 -38.67 5.09 40.97
C GLY A 66 -39.04 5.25 39.49
N PRO A 67 -40.22 5.79 39.14
CA PRO A 67 -40.64 5.98 37.75
C PRO A 67 -39.71 6.88 36.92
N VAL A 68 -39.07 7.87 37.55
CA VAL A 68 -38.10 8.76 36.89
C VAL A 68 -36.78 8.02 36.68
N MET A 69 -36.31 7.29 37.69
CA MET A 69 -35.10 6.46 37.61
C MET A 69 -35.23 5.38 36.52
N THR A 70 -36.39 4.72 36.42
CA THR A 70 -36.67 3.75 35.36
C THR A 70 -36.53 4.36 33.96
N LYS A 71 -37.01 5.59 33.74
CA LYS A 71 -36.86 6.28 32.45
C LYS A 71 -35.40 6.51 32.10
N PHE A 72 -34.59 6.94 33.07
CA PHE A 72 -33.14 7.11 32.88
C PHE A 72 -32.44 5.78 32.63
N THR A 73 -32.76 4.73 33.38
CA THR A 73 -32.22 3.37 33.15
C THR A 73 -32.51 2.87 31.74
N ILE A 74 -33.75 3.03 31.25
CA ILE A 74 -34.14 2.65 29.88
C ILE A 74 -33.33 3.46 28.86
N ALA A 75 -33.28 4.79 29.01
CA ALA A 75 -32.56 5.66 28.08
C ALA A 75 -31.05 5.34 28.04
N LEU A 76 -30.43 5.06 29.19
CA LEU A 76 -29.01 4.68 29.26
C LEU A 76 -28.74 3.34 28.58
N ARG A 77 -29.62 2.35 28.76
CA ARG A 77 -29.54 1.04 28.06
C ARG A 77 -29.72 1.20 26.55
N GLU A 78 -30.60 2.10 26.12
CA GLU A 78 -30.82 2.41 24.72
C GLU A 78 -29.60 3.12 24.10
N ILE A 79 -29.01 4.10 24.79
CA ILE A 79 -27.76 4.74 24.38
C ILE A 79 -26.62 3.72 24.26
N GLY A 80 -26.48 2.83 25.25
CA GLY A 80 -25.52 1.73 25.19
C GLY A 80 -25.72 0.87 23.95
N THR A 81 -26.97 0.47 23.66
CA THR A 81 -27.29 -0.34 22.47
C THR A 81 -26.86 0.37 21.17
N TYR A 82 -27.10 1.67 21.05
CA TYR A 82 -26.65 2.44 19.89
C TYR A 82 -25.13 2.51 19.77
N LYS A 83 -24.39 2.61 20.88
CA LYS A 83 -22.91 2.56 20.88
C LYS A 83 -22.40 1.20 20.41
N GLU A 84 -23.02 0.10 20.84
CA GLU A 84 -22.65 -1.26 20.41
C GLU A 84 -22.92 -1.48 18.91
N VAL A 85 -24.07 -0.99 18.41
CA VAL A 85 -24.37 -1.00 16.96
C VAL A 85 -23.33 -0.20 16.18
N LEU A 86 -22.95 0.99 16.67
CA LEU A 86 -21.94 1.81 16.03
C LEU A 86 -20.57 1.13 16.01
N ARG A 87 -20.19 0.48 17.11
CA ARG A 87 -18.97 -0.32 17.21
C ARG A 87 -18.95 -1.41 16.13
N SER A 88 -20.01 -2.21 16.05
CA SER A 88 -20.15 -3.28 15.05
C SER A 88 -20.06 -2.75 13.61
N GLN A 89 -20.68 -1.60 13.32
CA GLN A 89 -20.60 -0.99 11.99
C GLN A 89 -19.18 -0.52 11.65
N VAL A 90 -18.46 0.06 12.61
CA VAL A 90 -17.07 0.48 12.39
C VAL A 90 -16.17 -0.74 12.18
N GLU A 91 -16.33 -1.81 12.96
CA GLU A 91 -15.56 -3.04 12.76
C GLU A 91 -15.83 -3.65 11.37
N HIS A 92 -17.08 -3.80 10.96
CA HIS A 92 -17.41 -4.50 9.72
C HIS A 92 -17.23 -3.66 8.45
N ILE A 93 -17.52 -2.35 8.47
CA ILE A 93 -17.48 -1.51 7.26
C ILE A 93 -16.08 -0.98 7.00
N LEU A 94 -15.38 -0.60 8.07
CA LEU A 94 -14.09 0.06 7.98
C LEU A 94 -12.94 -0.92 8.09
N ASN A 95 -12.97 -1.85 9.04
CA ASN A 95 -11.82 -2.71 9.27
C ASN A 95 -11.62 -3.72 8.14
N ASP A 96 -12.68 -4.44 7.75
CA ASP A 96 -12.58 -5.49 6.73
C ASP A 96 -12.24 -4.91 5.35
N ARG A 97 -12.91 -3.83 4.95
CA ARG A 97 -12.69 -3.22 3.63
C ARG A 97 -11.32 -2.57 3.50
N LEU A 98 -10.80 -2.02 4.58
CA LEU A 98 -9.54 -1.27 4.57
C LEU A 98 -8.33 -2.19 4.74
N LEU A 99 -8.47 -3.29 5.50
CA LEU A 99 -7.50 -4.39 5.49
C LEU A 99 -7.41 -5.02 4.10
N GLN A 100 -8.54 -5.33 3.48
CA GLN A 100 -8.56 -5.89 2.13
C GLN A 100 -7.85 -4.98 1.11
N PHE A 101 -8.11 -3.68 1.16
CA PHE A 101 -7.45 -2.69 0.28
C PHE A 101 -5.93 -2.61 0.51
N VAL A 102 -5.49 -2.63 1.77
CA VAL A 102 -4.05 -2.54 2.09
C VAL A 102 -3.30 -3.83 1.78
N GLU A 103 -3.91 -4.99 2.03
CA GLU A 103 -3.26 -6.29 1.94
C GLU A 103 -3.29 -6.88 0.52
N ILE A 104 -4.35 -6.62 -0.25
CA ILE A 104 -4.50 -7.14 -1.62
C ILE A 104 -4.03 -6.10 -2.64
N ASP A 105 -4.69 -4.94 -2.69
CA ASP A 105 -4.51 -3.99 -3.79
C ASP A 105 -3.16 -3.26 -3.72
N LEU A 106 -2.69 -2.93 -2.52
CA LEU A 106 -1.43 -2.22 -2.32
C LEU A 106 -0.20 -3.15 -2.27
N HIS A 107 -0.36 -4.41 -1.88
CA HIS A 107 0.75 -5.37 -1.84
C HIS A 107 1.18 -5.79 -3.26
N GLU A 108 0.24 -5.97 -4.20
CA GLU A 108 0.54 -6.34 -5.59
C GLU A 108 1.42 -5.32 -6.33
N VAL A 109 1.26 -4.01 -6.03
CA VAL A 109 2.05 -2.93 -6.64
C VAL A 109 3.55 -3.08 -6.33
N LYS A 110 3.89 -3.55 -5.14
CA LYS A 110 5.29 -3.73 -4.71
C LYS A 110 5.97 -4.93 -5.38
N ASP A 111 5.24 -6.02 -5.59
CA ASP A 111 5.79 -7.22 -6.21
C ASP A 111 5.89 -7.10 -7.73
N THR A 112 4.96 -6.38 -8.37
CA THR A 112 5.09 -6.00 -9.79
C THR A 112 6.25 -5.03 -10.02
N HIS A 113 6.54 -4.12 -9.07
CA HIS A 113 7.69 -3.22 -9.17
C HIS A 113 9.03 -3.96 -9.13
N LYS A 114 9.23 -4.92 -8.21
CA LYS A 114 10.45 -5.77 -8.20
C LYS A 114 10.65 -6.49 -9.53
N HIS A 115 9.56 -6.92 -10.16
CA HIS A 115 9.61 -7.58 -11.46
C HIS A 115 10.00 -6.60 -12.57
N PHE A 116 9.45 -5.37 -12.52
CA PHE A 116 9.77 -4.30 -13.44
C PHE A 116 11.23 -3.82 -13.31
N ASP A 117 11.72 -3.61 -12.08
CA ASP A 117 13.12 -3.24 -11.83
C ASP A 117 14.09 -4.29 -12.38
N LYS A 118 13.80 -5.58 -12.12
CA LYS A 118 14.61 -6.69 -12.62
C LYS A 118 14.60 -6.77 -14.15
N ALA A 119 13.45 -6.54 -14.77
CA ALA A 119 13.34 -6.47 -16.22
C ALA A 119 14.06 -5.24 -16.78
N SER A 120 13.97 -4.08 -16.14
CA SER A 120 14.63 -2.84 -16.59
C SER A 120 16.16 -2.97 -16.57
N LEU A 121 16.72 -3.57 -15.52
CA LEU A 121 18.17 -3.84 -15.42
C LEU A 121 18.64 -4.80 -16.53
N LEU A 122 17.82 -5.79 -16.88
CA LEU A 122 18.11 -6.69 -18.00
C LEU A 122 18.04 -5.94 -19.33
N TYR A 123 17.05 -5.07 -19.54
CA TYR A 123 16.95 -4.24 -20.75
C TYR A 123 18.12 -3.27 -20.89
N ASP A 124 18.51 -2.58 -19.82
CA ASP A 124 19.68 -1.67 -19.82
C ASP A 124 20.97 -2.43 -20.12
N GLN A 125 21.14 -3.62 -19.54
CA GLN A 125 22.28 -4.49 -19.87
C GLN A 125 22.25 -4.87 -21.35
N VAL A 126 21.14 -5.37 -21.89
CA VAL A 126 21.01 -5.74 -23.32
C VAL A 126 21.34 -4.56 -24.23
N CYS A 127 20.83 -3.37 -23.95
CA CYS A 127 21.15 -2.17 -24.72
C CYS A 127 22.64 -1.81 -24.67
N ILE A 128 23.31 -1.99 -23.52
CA ILE A 128 24.76 -1.81 -23.39
C ILE A 128 25.51 -2.87 -24.23
N TRP A 129 25.09 -4.13 -24.18
CA TRP A 129 25.70 -5.21 -24.98
C TRP A 129 25.53 -4.95 -26.48
N ASP A 130 24.35 -4.51 -26.93
CA ASP A 130 24.09 -4.15 -28.33
C ASP A 130 24.95 -2.98 -28.78
N CYS A 131 25.07 -1.92 -27.97
CA CYS A 131 25.99 -0.82 -28.25
C CYS A 131 27.45 -1.30 -28.34
N HIS A 132 27.87 -2.21 -27.46
CA HIS A 132 29.23 -2.74 -27.45
C HIS A 132 29.50 -3.65 -28.64
N ILE A 133 28.51 -4.46 -29.06
CA ILE A 133 28.56 -5.29 -30.27
C ILE A 133 28.65 -4.39 -31.51
N VAL A 134 27.79 -3.37 -31.64
CA VAL A 134 27.83 -2.43 -32.77
C VAL A 134 29.15 -1.66 -32.80
N TYR A 135 29.67 -1.24 -31.64
CA TYR A 135 30.97 -0.60 -31.52
C TYR A 135 32.11 -1.52 -31.96
N TRP A 136 32.14 -2.76 -31.48
CA TRP A 136 33.12 -3.78 -31.90
C TRP A 136 33.00 -4.15 -33.36
N TYR A 137 31.79 -4.26 -33.91
CA TYR A 137 31.54 -4.55 -35.31
C TYR A 137 31.99 -3.39 -36.21
N CYS A 138 31.78 -2.14 -35.78
CA CYS A 138 32.25 -0.95 -36.48
C CYS A 138 33.78 -0.84 -36.43
N ILE A 139 34.40 -1.20 -35.30
CA ILE A 139 35.84 -1.29 -35.15
C ILE A 139 36.42 -2.40 -36.05
N LEU A 140 35.90 -3.61 -35.97
CA LEU A 140 36.33 -4.76 -36.80
C LEU A 140 36.13 -4.48 -38.29
N SER A 141 35.03 -3.85 -38.69
CA SER A 141 34.79 -3.43 -40.06
C SER A 141 35.84 -2.41 -40.53
N LYS A 142 36.19 -1.42 -39.70
CA LYS A 142 37.27 -0.46 -40.01
C LYS A 142 38.64 -1.13 -40.09
N TYR A 143 38.99 -2.03 -39.19
CA TYR A 143 40.27 -2.75 -39.23
C TYR A 143 40.36 -3.71 -40.42
N SER A 144 39.27 -4.39 -40.77
CA SER A 144 39.23 -5.27 -41.94
C SER A 144 39.29 -4.48 -43.26
N PHE A 145 38.68 -3.28 -43.32
CA PHE A 145 38.80 -2.39 -44.48
C PHE A 145 40.21 -1.79 -44.58
N PHE A 146 40.84 -1.43 -43.46
CA PHE A 146 42.23 -0.97 -43.43
C PHE A 146 43.21 -2.08 -43.81
N MET A 147 42.96 -3.32 -43.39
CA MET A 147 43.74 -4.49 -43.78
C MET A 147 43.54 -4.82 -45.27
N LEU A 148 42.32 -4.69 -45.82
CA LEU A 148 42.05 -4.83 -47.25
C LEU A 148 42.71 -3.72 -48.08
N ILE A 149 42.74 -2.48 -47.59
CA ILE A 149 43.48 -1.36 -48.21
C ILE A 149 44.98 -1.64 -48.16
N ILE A 150 45.53 -2.15 -47.06
CA ILE A 150 46.95 -2.53 -46.97
C ILE A 150 47.24 -3.70 -47.91
N ILE A 151 46.41 -4.73 -47.97
CA ILE A 151 46.59 -5.88 -48.88
C ILE A 151 46.47 -5.46 -50.35
N LEU A 152 45.53 -4.57 -50.70
CA LEU A 152 45.41 -4.01 -52.05
C LEU A 152 46.57 -3.04 -52.38
N SER A 153 47.07 -2.29 -51.39
CA SER A 153 48.24 -1.42 -51.56
C SER A 153 49.54 -2.21 -51.71
N GLN A 154 49.69 -3.34 -51.00
CA GLN A 154 50.84 -4.24 -51.13
C GLN A 154 50.77 -5.06 -52.43
N ASN A 155 49.57 -5.46 -52.89
CA ASN A 155 49.39 -6.15 -54.18
C ASN A 155 49.61 -5.24 -55.40
N LYS A 156 49.37 -3.92 -55.30
CA LYS A 156 49.75 -2.97 -56.38
C LYS A 156 51.26 -2.76 -56.51
N LEU A 157 52.06 -3.09 -55.50
CA LEU A 157 53.52 -3.09 -55.59
C LEU A 157 54.07 -4.40 -56.19
N CYS A 158 53.37 -5.53 -56.05
CA CYS A 158 53.84 -6.82 -56.58
C CYS A 158 53.65 -6.95 -58.12
N TYR A 159 52.59 -6.37 -58.69
CA TYR A 159 52.38 -6.39 -60.15
C TYR A 159 53.21 -5.36 -60.93
N ARG A 160 53.91 -4.43 -60.26
CA ARG A 160 54.69 -3.37 -60.93
C ARG A 160 56.17 -3.69 -61.11
N THR A 161 56.64 -4.86 -60.65
CA THR A 161 58.04 -5.29 -60.76
C THR A 161 58.26 -6.45 -61.75
N VAL A 162 57.20 -7.00 -62.37
CA VAL A 162 57.33 -8.06 -63.41
C VAL A 162 57.04 -7.53 -64.83
N LEU A 163 56.91 -6.21 -65.01
CA LEU A 163 56.79 -5.59 -66.34
C LEU A 163 57.96 -4.64 -66.67
N TYR A 164 59.13 -4.92 -66.12
CA TYR A 164 60.43 -4.35 -66.54
C TYR A 164 61.54 -5.41 -66.40
N ILE A 165 61.32 -6.59 -66.98
CA ILE A 165 62.36 -7.45 -67.59
C ILE A 165 61.72 -8.08 -68.83
#